data_AF-A0A7I0HV75-F1
#
_entry.id   AF-A0A7I0HV75-F1
#
_cell.length_a   1.000
_cell.length_b   1.000
_cell.length_c   1.000
_cell.angle_alpha   90.00
_cell.angle_beta   90.00
_cell.angle_gamma   90.00
#
_symmetry.space_group_name_H-M   'P 1'
#
loop_
_entity.id
_entity.type
_entity.pdbx_description
1 polymer ?
#
loop_
_entity_poly.entity_id
_entity_poly.type
_entity_poly.pdbx_seq_one_letter_code
_entity_poly.pdbx_strand_id
1 'polypeptide(L)'
;MSQENQEGDHEIQAIVDFKKGYVYYLNNFQNIVGSFLQFLSTGLTEANKREILSFRKTLDQELDKSQKKIKEIIFNLDEKHLFAQVRKDYSRYFSRHIEDSNRDEFIQFHLIFEMLRYFLIESKEGWEKLKAAVLDNQFSDLEFQNNGLLNYRILPALEKLNNLEILLKRMRFILQIDNPNCLTEFKPTKPKYRDKGTYRLSAVFEESLYDKPKELDPEDSGIEYKADEVIKNHQENEKDNWKVIKQKIKSEADLNYIQAYGKYTWNSDQHYFFRYELDKYNAEKTLFKSAISLDSHLGADEQILRSELIRSMTSAEKKGKSADDFEMEYQSFLKQFFTFCENIILMNMMLPSQFKYVFLFHLGPSHFYMIAKKFLMEVNTGYIHARGSDGKKVIRVIPGEYVKKHVIDYWNEVILPNVGEEKNNLALLKKITEMIEEKYKEISKLAIKNYENLDPEIKSSKPRETIFREYMNEWMGAANLIVFKRFVKNKSF
;
A
#
# COMPACT_ATOMS: atom_id res chain seq x y z
N MET A 1 -14.19 -38.31 31.99
CA MET A 1 -14.13 -37.13 31.09
C MET A 1 -14.70 -37.58 29.77
N SER A 2 -15.77 -36.94 29.30
CA SER A 2 -16.42 -37.21 28.00
C SER A 2 -15.46 -36.92 26.85
N GLN A 3 -15.63 -37.58 25.70
CA GLN A 3 -14.85 -37.30 24.48
C GLN A 3 -14.96 -35.82 24.05
N GLU A 4 -16.09 -35.18 24.30
CA GLU A 4 -16.33 -33.75 24.02
C GLU A 4 -15.43 -32.82 24.85
N ASN A 5 -15.10 -33.17 26.11
CA ASN A 5 -14.16 -32.38 26.92
C ASN A 5 -12.72 -32.48 26.41
N GLN A 6 -12.34 -33.64 25.85
CA GLN A 6 -10.99 -33.82 25.26
C GLN A 6 -10.85 -33.06 23.93
N GLU A 7 -11.92 -32.99 23.14
CA GLU A 7 -11.97 -32.24 21.89
C GLU A 7 -11.96 -30.71 22.14
N GLY A 8 -12.69 -30.23 23.15
CA GLY A 8 -12.69 -28.83 23.58
C GLY A 8 -11.31 -28.34 24.07
N ASP A 9 -10.61 -29.15 24.86
CA ASP A 9 -9.25 -28.83 25.34
C ASP A 9 -8.23 -28.76 24.19
N HIS A 10 -8.32 -29.68 23.23
CA HIS A 10 -7.45 -29.70 22.06
C HIS A 10 -7.70 -28.49 21.15
N GLU A 11 -8.97 -28.11 20.94
CA GLU A 11 -9.32 -26.89 20.21
C GLU A 11 -8.75 -25.64 20.86
N ILE A 12 -8.93 -25.48 22.19
CA ILE A 12 -8.46 -24.31 22.94
C ILE A 12 -6.93 -24.18 22.88
N GLN A 13 -6.21 -25.29 22.96
CA GLN A 13 -4.76 -25.30 22.79
C GLN A 13 -4.34 -24.84 21.39
N ALA A 14 -5.03 -25.30 20.33
CA ALA A 14 -4.74 -24.92 18.95
C ALA A 14 -4.97 -23.41 18.69
N ILE A 15 -5.91 -22.78 19.40
CA ILE A 15 -6.24 -21.36 19.25
C ILE A 15 -5.59 -20.43 20.29
N VAL A 16 -4.65 -20.92 21.11
CA VAL A 16 -4.10 -20.15 22.25
C VAL A 16 -3.48 -18.81 21.84
N ASP A 17 -2.89 -18.73 20.65
CA ASP A 17 -2.29 -17.50 20.12
C ASP A 17 -3.31 -16.37 19.95
N PHE A 18 -4.58 -16.70 19.71
CA PHE A 18 -5.65 -15.72 19.58
C PHE A 18 -5.97 -15.03 20.92
N LYS A 19 -5.52 -15.55 22.07
CA LYS A 19 -5.63 -14.83 23.36
C LYS A 19 -4.89 -13.49 23.35
N LYS A 20 -3.89 -13.33 22.47
CA LYS A 20 -3.16 -12.07 22.25
C LYS A 20 -3.86 -11.13 21.25
N GLY A 21 -5.03 -11.53 20.73
CA GLY A 21 -5.86 -10.75 19.81
C GLY A 21 -5.71 -11.15 18.33
N TYR A 22 -6.72 -10.80 17.53
CA TYR A 22 -6.78 -11.13 16.09
C TYR A 22 -5.63 -10.50 15.29
N VAL A 23 -5.26 -9.27 15.62
CA VAL A 23 -4.16 -8.53 14.97
C VAL A 23 -2.81 -9.21 15.22
N TYR A 24 -2.59 -9.78 16.40
CA TYR A 24 -1.38 -10.54 16.70
C TYR A 24 -1.26 -11.78 15.79
N TYR A 25 -2.35 -12.54 15.65
CA TYR A 25 -2.39 -13.68 14.72
C TYR A 25 -2.12 -13.24 13.27
N LEU A 26 -2.79 -12.19 12.80
CA LEU A 26 -2.64 -11.67 11.43
C LEU A 26 -1.22 -11.16 11.15
N ASN A 27 -0.60 -10.47 12.11
CA ASN A 27 0.81 -10.03 12.01
C ASN A 27 1.78 -11.22 11.97
N ASN A 28 1.54 -12.26 12.77
CA ASN A 28 2.36 -13.47 12.70
C ASN A 28 2.22 -14.18 11.35
N PHE A 29 1.00 -14.25 10.81
CA PHE A 29 0.78 -14.78 9.47
C PHE A 29 1.48 -13.92 8.42
N GLN A 30 1.39 -12.60 8.52
CA GLN A 30 2.10 -11.66 7.64
C GLN A 30 3.63 -11.85 7.70
N ASN A 31 4.19 -12.17 8.86
CA ASN A 31 5.61 -12.48 8.99
C ASN A 31 5.99 -13.78 8.27
N ILE A 32 5.15 -14.82 8.33
CA ILE A 32 5.36 -16.06 7.56
C ILE A 32 5.37 -15.73 6.06
N VAL A 33 4.37 -14.99 5.56
CA VAL A 33 4.32 -14.55 4.16
C VAL A 33 5.55 -13.72 3.76
N GLY A 34 5.91 -12.73 4.59
CA GLY A 34 7.04 -11.84 4.33
C GLY A 34 8.38 -12.56 4.32
N SER A 35 8.61 -13.48 5.26
CA SER A 35 9.81 -14.32 5.30
C SER A 35 9.89 -15.27 4.10
N PHE A 36 8.75 -15.74 3.59
CA PHE A 36 8.70 -16.53 2.36
C PHE A 36 9.09 -15.66 1.15
N LEU A 37 8.48 -14.48 0.99
CA LEU A 37 8.84 -13.53 -0.07
C LEU A 37 10.33 -13.15 -0.05
N GLN A 38 10.89 -12.91 1.13
CA GLN A 38 12.31 -12.63 1.30
C GLN A 38 13.18 -13.83 0.88
N PHE A 39 12.83 -15.04 1.33
CA PHE A 39 13.53 -16.26 0.95
C PHE A 39 13.55 -16.47 -0.57
N LEU A 40 12.43 -16.21 -1.22
CA LEU A 40 12.29 -16.33 -2.67
C LEU A 40 13.09 -15.30 -3.46
N SER A 41 13.39 -14.16 -2.85
CA SER A 41 14.11 -13.05 -3.47
C SER A 41 15.63 -13.19 -3.31
N THR A 42 16.09 -13.60 -2.13
CA THR A 42 17.53 -13.59 -1.79
C THR A 42 18.07 -14.91 -1.24
N GLY A 43 17.20 -15.85 -0.84
CA GLY A 43 17.59 -17.08 -0.15
C GLY A 43 17.70 -18.32 -1.05
N LEU A 44 17.50 -18.18 -2.37
CA LEU A 44 17.53 -19.31 -3.31
C LEU A 44 18.85 -19.39 -4.08
N THR A 45 19.37 -20.61 -4.21
CA THR A 45 20.45 -20.93 -5.16
C THR A 45 19.92 -20.91 -6.60
N GLU A 46 20.81 -20.83 -7.58
CA GLU A 46 20.42 -20.86 -9.00
C GLU A 46 19.77 -22.19 -9.43
N ALA A 47 20.14 -23.31 -8.79
CA ALA A 47 19.48 -24.59 -9.00
C ALA A 47 18.02 -24.54 -8.50
N ASN A 48 17.82 -24.09 -7.27
CA ASN A 48 16.50 -24.01 -6.64
C ASN A 48 15.57 -23.02 -7.37
N LYS A 49 16.10 -21.92 -7.91
CA LYS A 49 15.33 -20.98 -8.74
C LYS A 49 14.77 -21.63 -10.01
N ARG A 50 15.53 -22.53 -10.65
CA ARG A 50 15.08 -23.25 -11.85
C ARG A 50 14.00 -24.27 -11.51
N GLU A 51 14.14 -24.96 -10.39
CA GLU A 51 13.18 -25.99 -9.96
C GLU A 51 11.82 -25.40 -9.58
N ILE A 52 11.77 -24.19 -9.01
CA ILE A 52 10.49 -23.55 -8.67
C ILE A 52 9.87 -22.78 -9.84
N LEU A 53 10.56 -22.63 -10.98
CA LEU A 53 10.16 -21.75 -12.07
C LEU A 53 8.76 -22.09 -12.61
N SER A 54 8.41 -23.37 -12.66
CA SER A 54 7.14 -23.90 -13.16
C SER A 54 5.92 -23.38 -12.40
N PHE A 55 6.05 -23.12 -11.09
CA PHE A 55 4.97 -22.64 -10.23
C PHE A 55 5.28 -21.31 -9.53
N ARG A 56 6.43 -20.68 -9.82
CA ARG A 56 6.88 -19.43 -9.20
C ARG A 56 5.87 -18.30 -9.30
N LYS A 57 5.25 -18.14 -10.47
CA LYS A 57 4.23 -17.12 -10.72
C LYS A 57 3.02 -17.29 -9.79
N THR A 58 2.50 -18.51 -9.67
CA THR A 58 1.37 -18.84 -8.78
C THR A 58 1.77 -18.58 -7.33
N LEU A 59 2.99 -18.91 -6.96
CA LEU A 59 3.53 -18.72 -5.63
C LEU A 59 3.66 -17.24 -5.25
N ASP A 60 4.27 -16.41 -6.10
CA ASP A 60 4.34 -14.96 -5.86
C ASP A 60 2.93 -14.33 -5.79
N GLN A 61 2.01 -14.75 -6.67
CA GLN A 61 0.63 -14.26 -6.68
C GLN A 61 -0.13 -14.56 -5.39
N GLU A 62 -0.05 -15.79 -4.87
CA GLU A 62 -0.73 -16.18 -3.63
C GLU A 62 -0.13 -15.51 -2.38
N LEU A 63 1.19 -15.30 -2.37
CA LEU A 63 1.86 -14.58 -1.28
C LEU A 63 1.48 -13.09 -1.28
N ASP A 64 1.52 -12.42 -2.43
CA ASP A 64 1.11 -11.02 -2.57
C ASP A 64 -0.38 -10.83 -2.23
N LYS A 65 -1.24 -11.75 -2.70
CA LYS A 65 -2.67 -11.76 -2.38
C LYS A 65 -2.89 -11.89 -0.88
N SER A 66 -2.24 -12.85 -0.24
CA SER A 66 -2.31 -13.06 1.21
C SER A 66 -1.84 -11.81 1.97
N GLN A 67 -0.72 -11.19 1.56
CA GLN A 67 -0.18 -10.00 2.20
C GLN A 67 -1.12 -8.79 2.09
N LYS A 68 -1.71 -8.57 0.91
CA LYS A 68 -2.71 -7.49 0.70
C LYS A 68 -3.94 -7.71 1.57
N LYS A 69 -4.47 -8.94 1.60
CA LYS A 69 -5.69 -9.26 2.35
C LYS A 69 -5.50 -9.12 3.85
N ILE A 70 -4.35 -9.55 4.38
CA ILE A 70 -4.02 -9.39 5.79
C ILE A 70 -3.97 -7.90 6.18
N LYS A 71 -3.32 -7.06 5.37
CA LYS A 71 -3.28 -5.60 5.61
C LYS A 71 -4.67 -4.97 5.60
N GLU A 72 -5.51 -5.35 4.64
CA GLU A 72 -6.91 -4.90 4.55
C GLU A 72 -7.70 -5.26 5.81
N ILE A 73 -7.57 -6.50 6.29
CA ILE A 73 -8.30 -6.97 7.48
C ILE A 73 -7.78 -6.30 8.75
N ILE A 74 -6.45 -6.18 8.92
CA ILE A 74 -5.88 -5.47 10.08
C ILE A 74 -6.41 -4.03 10.12
N PHE A 75 -6.49 -3.35 8.97
CA PHE A 75 -7.06 -2.01 8.87
C PHE A 75 -8.55 -1.98 9.28
N ASN A 76 -9.35 -2.92 8.79
CA ASN A 76 -10.78 -2.99 9.09
C ASN A 76 -11.09 -3.43 10.54
N LEU A 77 -10.17 -4.17 11.17
CA LEU A 77 -10.26 -4.57 12.59
C LEU A 77 -9.84 -3.46 13.56
N ASP A 78 -9.26 -2.36 13.06
CA ASP A 78 -8.95 -1.19 13.89
C ASP A 78 -10.22 -0.64 14.53
N GLU A 79 -10.14 -0.29 15.82
CA GLU A 79 -11.29 0.07 16.67
C GLU A 79 -12.15 1.19 16.06
N LYS A 80 -11.52 2.15 15.36
CA LYS A 80 -12.23 3.27 14.72
C LYS A 80 -13.04 2.84 13.51
N HIS A 81 -12.49 1.95 12.69
CA HIS A 81 -13.15 1.45 11.48
C HIS A 81 -14.25 0.45 11.84
N LEU A 82 -13.93 -0.46 12.74
CA LEU A 82 -14.86 -1.49 13.19
C LEU A 82 -16.07 -0.88 13.90
N PHE A 83 -15.87 0.09 14.80
CA PHE A 83 -16.99 0.75 15.49
C PHE A 83 -17.86 1.60 14.55
N ALA A 84 -17.25 2.27 13.57
CA ALA A 84 -17.99 2.97 12.52
C ALA A 84 -18.83 1.99 11.67
N GLN A 85 -18.28 0.82 11.36
CA GLN A 85 -18.97 -0.23 10.62
C GLN A 85 -20.11 -0.86 11.42
N VAL A 86 -19.93 -1.08 12.73
CA VAL A 86 -20.98 -1.55 13.66
C VAL A 86 -22.17 -0.60 13.64
N ARG A 87 -21.94 0.72 13.78
CA ARG A 87 -23.00 1.74 13.74
C ARG A 87 -23.73 1.76 12.40
N LYS A 88 -22.98 1.67 11.29
CA LYS A 88 -23.55 1.66 9.93
C LYS A 88 -24.44 0.43 9.73
N ASP A 89 -23.99 -0.72 10.19
CA ASP A 89 -24.68 -1.99 9.96
C ASP A 89 -25.73 -2.29 11.04
N TYR A 90 -25.83 -1.50 12.11
CA TYR A 90 -26.79 -1.70 13.20
C TYR A 90 -28.22 -1.94 12.70
N SER A 91 -28.69 -1.11 11.76
CA SER A 91 -30.03 -1.21 11.16
C SER A 91 -30.28 -2.52 10.38
N ARG A 92 -29.22 -3.25 10.03
CA ARG A 92 -29.28 -4.57 9.37
C ARG A 92 -29.50 -5.71 10.35
N TYR A 93 -29.17 -5.51 11.63
CA TYR A 93 -29.36 -6.51 12.69
C TYR A 93 -30.57 -6.18 13.54
N PHE A 94 -30.83 -4.91 13.83
CA PHE A 94 -31.88 -4.50 14.75
C PHE A 94 -32.75 -3.39 14.14
N SER A 95 -34.06 -3.57 14.24
CA SER A 95 -35.07 -2.65 13.68
C SER A 95 -35.19 -1.32 14.43
N ARG A 96 -34.72 -1.26 15.68
CA ARG A 96 -34.71 -0.05 16.52
C ARG A 96 -33.33 0.17 17.08
N HIS A 97 -32.82 1.39 16.95
CA HIS A 97 -31.57 1.78 17.58
C HIS A 97 -31.79 1.95 19.09
N ILE A 98 -31.30 0.98 19.85
CA ILE A 98 -31.26 1.01 21.31
C ILE A 98 -29.78 1.01 21.69
N GLU A 99 -29.36 2.00 22.48
CA GLU A 99 -28.00 2.03 23.03
C GLU A 99 -27.86 0.87 24.02
N ASP A 100 -27.36 -0.26 23.52
CA ASP A 100 -27.11 -1.49 24.25
C ASP A 100 -25.73 -2.01 23.87
N SER A 101 -24.80 -1.96 24.83
CA SER A 101 -23.42 -2.40 24.66
C SER A 101 -23.35 -3.85 24.17
N ASN A 102 -24.30 -4.72 24.54
CA ASN A 102 -24.27 -6.11 24.14
C ASN A 102 -24.67 -6.32 22.66
N ARG A 103 -25.56 -5.46 22.12
CA ARG A 103 -25.94 -5.48 20.69
C ARG A 103 -24.80 -5.01 19.80
N ASP A 104 -24.07 -3.97 20.23
CA ASP A 104 -22.88 -3.50 19.53
C ASP A 104 -21.77 -4.56 19.55
N GLU A 105 -21.55 -5.23 20.69
CA GLU A 105 -20.62 -6.35 20.80
C GLU A 105 -21.00 -7.52 19.87
N PHE A 106 -22.30 -7.86 19.76
CA PHE A 106 -22.78 -8.88 18.82
C PHE A 106 -22.47 -8.55 17.36
N ILE A 107 -22.80 -7.34 16.93
CA ILE A 107 -22.53 -6.88 15.55
C ILE A 107 -21.03 -6.92 15.29
N GLN A 108 -20.24 -6.39 16.22
CA GLN A 108 -18.79 -6.38 16.13
C GLN A 108 -18.23 -7.79 15.99
N PHE A 109 -18.68 -8.72 16.84
CA PHE A 109 -18.24 -10.10 16.85
C PHE A 109 -18.58 -10.81 15.52
N HIS A 110 -19.77 -10.56 14.97
CA HIS A 110 -20.16 -11.10 13.66
C HIS A 110 -19.35 -10.49 12.49
N LEU A 111 -19.09 -9.19 12.50
CA LEU A 111 -18.25 -8.54 11.48
C LEU A 111 -16.82 -9.10 11.48
N ILE A 112 -16.24 -9.28 12.67
CA ILE A 112 -14.92 -9.91 12.81
C ILE A 112 -14.95 -11.35 12.26
N PHE A 113 -15.98 -12.12 12.62
CA PHE A 113 -16.18 -13.47 12.10
C PHE A 113 -16.21 -13.49 10.57
N GLU A 114 -17.00 -12.63 9.93
CA GLU A 114 -17.07 -12.56 8.47
C GLU A 114 -15.73 -12.17 7.82
N MET A 115 -15.02 -11.17 8.35
CA MET A 115 -13.71 -10.77 7.82
C MET A 115 -12.68 -11.90 7.87
N LEU A 116 -12.60 -12.58 9.02
CA LEU A 116 -11.68 -13.71 9.22
C LEU A 116 -12.09 -14.94 8.42
N ARG A 117 -13.39 -15.17 8.25
CA ARG A 117 -13.95 -16.26 7.43
C ARG A 117 -13.63 -16.08 5.95
N TYR A 118 -13.81 -14.88 5.40
CA TYR A 118 -13.42 -14.61 4.02
C TYR A 118 -11.93 -14.79 3.80
N PHE A 119 -11.09 -14.35 4.75
CA PHE A 119 -9.65 -14.62 4.70
C PHE A 119 -9.34 -16.12 4.66
N LEU A 120 -9.97 -16.90 5.53
CA LEU A 120 -9.79 -18.35 5.55
C LEU A 120 -10.13 -18.97 4.20
N ILE A 121 -11.30 -18.64 3.64
CA ILE A 121 -11.77 -19.21 2.37
C ILE A 121 -10.80 -18.84 1.23
N GLU A 122 -10.42 -17.56 1.13
CA GLU A 122 -9.56 -17.06 0.04
C GLU A 122 -8.11 -17.57 0.13
N SER A 123 -7.59 -17.77 1.33
CA SER A 123 -6.21 -18.20 1.56
C SER A 123 -6.07 -19.72 1.58
N LYS A 124 -6.96 -20.46 2.23
CA LYS A 124 -6.78 -21.91 2.43
C LYS A 124 -6.67 -22.67 1.11
N GLU A 125 -7.51 -22.36 0.14
CA GLU A 125 -7.44 -22.99 -1.19
C GLU A 125 -6.12 -22.66 -1.91
N GLY A 126 -5.65 -21.42 -1.84
CA GLY A 126 -4.39 -20.99 -2.44
C GLY A 126 -3.19 -21.70 -1.84
N TRP A 127 -3.11 -21.77 -0.51
CA TRP A 127 -2.00 -22.44 0.19
C TRP A 127 -2.00 -23.97 0.00
N GLU A 128 -3.17 -24.61 -0.08
CA GLU A 128 -3.25 -26.03 -0.43
C GLU A 128 -2.82 -26.29 -1.88
N LYS A 129 -3.16 -25.41 -2.82
CA LYS A 129 -2.64 -25.47 -4.20
C LYS A 129 -1.13 -25.30 -4.26
N LEU A 130 -0.55 -24.42 -3.44
CA LEU A 130 0.91 -24.28 -3.35
C LEU A 130 1.57 -25.54 -2.81
N LYS A 131 0.99 -26.15 -1.77
CA LYS A 131 1.45 -27.43 -1.24
C LYS A 131 1.41 -28.52 -2.31
N ALA A 132 0.29 -28.66 -3.03
CA ALA A 132 0.16 -29.62 -4.12
C ALA A 132 1.19 -29.34 -5.23
N ALA A 133 1.35 -28.09 -5.66
CA ALA A 133 2.33 -27.71 -6.68
C ALA A 133 3.78 -28.06 -6.28
N VAL A 134 4.13 -27.93 -4.99
CA VAL A 134 5.44 -28.34 -4.49
C VAL A 134 5.57 -29.86 -4.43
N LEU A 135 4.52 -30.61 -4.12
CA LEU A 135 4.57 -32.08 -4.07
C LEU A 135 4.60 -32.71 -5.47
N ASP A 136 3.88 -32.12 -6.43
CA ASP A 136 3.74 -32.63 -7.80
C ASP A 136 4.96 -32.27 -8.68
N ASN A 137 5.75 -31.29 -8.27
CA ASN A 137 6.94 -30.87 -8.99
C ASN A 137 8.16 -31.74 -8.64
N GLN A 138 9.01 -31.99 -9.64
CA GLN A 138 10.23 -32.79 -9.45
C GLN A 138 11.38 -31.92 -8.94
N PHE A 139 11.84 -32.19 -7.72
CA PHE A 139 13.01 -31.55 -7.12
C PHE A 139 14.20 -32.51 -7.12
N SER A 140 15.38 -32.02 -7.50
CA SER A 140 16.62 -32.78 -7.35
C SER A 140 17.14 -32.75 -5.91
N ASP A 141 16.83 -31.69 -5.17
CA ASP A 141 17.11 -31.54 -3.74
C ASP A 141 15.84 -31.72 -2.90
N LEU A 142 15.66 -32.92 -2.35
CA LEU A 142 14.54 -33.25 -1.47
C LEU A 142 14.60 -32.51 -0.13
N GLU A 143 15.79 -32.07 0.33
CA GLU A 143 15.94 -31.29 1.56
C GLU A 143 15.37 -29.87 1.34
N PHE A 144 15.62 -29.29 0.17
CA PHE A 144 15.02 -28.02 -0.22
C PHE A 144 13.50 -28.11 -0.38
N GLN A 145 12.98 -29.17 -1.01
CA GLN A 145 11.54 -29.39 -1.12
C GLN A 145 10.89 -29.54 0.26
N ASN A 146 11.39 -30.46 1.09
CA ASN A 146 10.78 -30.81 2.37
C ASN A 146 11.00 -29.73 3.44
N ASN A 147 12.24 -29.31 3.66
CA ASN A 147 12.55 -28.34 4.70
C ASN A 147 12.44 -26.90 4.19
N GLY A 148 13.04 -26.62 3.03
CA GLY A 148 13.03 -25.28 2.43
C GLY A 148 11.63 -24.77 2.08
N LEU A 149 10.76 -25.58 1.49
CA LEU A 149 9.44 -25.11 1.03
C LEU A 149 8.30 -25.58 1.94
N LEU A 150 8.23 -26.87 2.28
CA LEU A 150 7.11 -27.42 3.03
C LEU A 150 7.17 -27.08 4.53
N ASN A 151 8.12 -27.65 5.26
CA ASN A 151 8.15 -27.63 6.73
C ASN A 151 8.36 -26.23 7.33
N TYR A 152 9.18 -25.38 6.71
CA TYR A 152 9.46 -24.05 7.26
C TYR A 152 8.55 -22.94 6.74
N ARG A 153 7.73 -23.18 5.70
CA ARG A 153 6.99 -22.09 5.03
C ARG A 153 5.53 -22.43 4.74
N ILE A 154 5.26 -23.46 3.93
CA ILE A 154 3.90 -23.80 3.51
C ILE A 154 3.11 -24.45 4.65
N LEU A 155 3.67 -25.45 5.33
CA LEU A 155 2.98 -26.15 6.42
C LEU A 155 2.69 -25.25 7.63
N PRO A 156 3.60 -24.38 8.09
CA PRO A 156 3.29 -23.44 9.16
C PRO A 156 2.16 -22.47 8.80
N ALA A 157 2.07 -22.03 7.54
CA ALA A 157 0.95 -21.19 7.09
C ALA A 157 -0.37 -21.97 7.10
N LEU A 158 -0.38 -23.21 6.60
CA LEU A 158 -1.57 -24.07 6.63
C LEU A 158 -2.01 -24.41 8.05
N GLU A 159 -1.07 -24.66 8.96
CA GLU A 159 -1.35 -24.88 10.39
C GLU A 159 -2.05 -23.66 10.99
N LYS A 160 -1.54 -22.44 10.73
CA LYS A 160 -2.20 -21.21 11.19
C LYS A 160 -3.63 -21.07 10.61
N LEU A 161 -3.84 -21.38 9.34
CA LEU A 161 -5.18 -21.38 8.73
C LEU A 161 -6.11 -22.42 9.36
N ASN A 162 -5.61 -23.60 9.72
CA ASN A 162 -6.39 -24.60 10.44
C ASN A 162 -6.75 -24.12 11.86
N ASN A 163 -5.83 -23.46 12.57
CA ASN A 163 -6.12 -22.87 13.87
C ASN A 163 -7.18 -21.74 13.74
N LEU A 164 -7.13 -20.95 12.67
CA LEU A 164 -8.17 -19.96 12.37
C LEU A 164 -9.53 -20.62 12.08
N GLU A 165 -9.55 -21.74 11.37
CA GLU A 165 -10.78 -22.50 11.16
C GLU A 165 -11.40 -22.98 12.48
N ILE A 166 -10.59 -23.49 13.41
CA ILE A 166 -11.06 -23.89 14.75
C ILE A 166 -11.64 -22.68 15.50
N LEU A 167 -10.95 -21.53 15.47
CA LEU A 167 -11.47 -20.30 16.07
C LEU A 167 -12.84 -19.93 15.48
N LEU A 168 -12.97 -19.96 14.15
CA LEU A 168 -14.20 -19.63 13.45
C LEU A 168 -15.33 -20.62 13.74
N LYS A 169 -15.04 -21.92 13.93
CA LYS A 169 -16.03 -22.92 14.38
C LYS A 169 -16.62 -22.56 15.73
N ARG A 170 -15.77 -22.12 16.66
CA ARG A 170 -16.20 -21.71 18.01
C ARG A 170 -16.95 -20.37 17.99
N MET A 171 -16.49 -19.40 17.20
CA MET A 171 -17.23 -18.14 16.97
C MET A 171 -18.62 -18.39 16.34
N ARG A 172 -18.69 -19.28 15.35
CA ARG A 172 -19.94 -19.71 14.70
C ARG A 172 -20.94 -20.26 15.71
N PHE A 173 -20.48 -21.06 16.67
CA PHE A 173 -21.33 -21.60 17.74
C PHE A 173 -21.92 -20.49 18.61
N ILE A 174 -21.09 -19.51 19.03
CA ILE A 174 -21.54 -18.34 19.82
C ILE A 174 -22.57 -17.52 19.03
N LEU A 175 -22.36 -17.37 17.72
CA LEU A 175 -23.27 -16.66 16.80
C LEU A 175 -24.49 -17.48 16.37
N GLN A 176 -24.59 -18.76 16.75
CA GLN A 176 -25.65 -19.71 16.36
C GLN A 176 -25.92 -19.73 14.85
N ILE A 177 -24.87 -19.75 14.04
CA ILE A 177 -25.00 -19.87 12.59
C ILE A 177 -25.28 -21.34 12.25
N ASP A 178 -26.50 -21.63 11.82
CA ASP A 178 -26.96 -23.00 11.57
C ASP A 178 -26.28 -23.65 10.35
N ASN A 179 -25.82 -22.86 9.36
CA ASN A 179 -25.23 -23.38 8.13
C ASN A 179 -23.93 -24.18 8.41
N PRO A 180 -23.91 -25.51 8.17
CA PRO A 180 -22.71 -26.33 8.40
C PRO A 180 -21.55 -25.98 7.48
N ASN A 181 -21.84 -25.45 6.29
CA ASN A 181 -20.84 -25.12 5.26
C ASN A 181 -20.42 -23.64 5.31
N CYS A 182 -20.74 -22.92 6.39
CA CYS A 182 -20.45 -21.49 6.47
C CYS A 182 -18.96 -21.15 6.35
N LEU A 183 -18.05 -22.08 6.65
CA LEU A 183 -16.61 -21.84 6.56
C LEU A 183 -16.02 -22.11 5.16
N THR A 184 -16.84 -22.59 4.21
CA THR A 184 -16.42 -22.92 2.85
C THR A 184 -17.16 -22.15 1.77
N GLU A 185 -18.31 -21.55 2.10
CA GLU A 185 -19.15 -20.83 1.14
C GLU A 185 -18.96 -19.31 1.26
N PHE A 186 -18.85 -18.57 0.16
CA PHE A 186 -18.79 -17.09 0.20
C PHE A 186 -20.12 -16.40 0.59
N LYS A 187 -21.20 -17.15 0.85
CA LYS A 187 -22.49 -16.57 1.23
C LYS A 187 -22.40 -15.93 2.62
N PRO A 188 -22.98 -14.72 2.83
CA PRO A 188 -23.10 -14.12 4.15
C PRO A 188 -23.85 -15.03 5.12
N THR A 189 -23.39 -15.08 6.36
CA THR A 189 -24.03 -15.91 7.38
C THR A 189 -25.18 -15.18 8.08
N LYS A 190 -26.08 -15.97 8.68
CA LYS A 190 -27.25 -15.46 9.42
C LYS A 190 -27.03 -15.72 10.92
N PRO A 191 -26.50 -14.76 11.69
CA PRO A 191 -26.27 -14.96 13.12
C PRO A 191 -27.57 -14.74 13.91
N LYS A 192 -27.68 -15.36 15.09
CA LYS A 192 -28.78 -15.16 16.04
C LYS A 192 -28.29 -14.52 17.34
N TYR A 193 -28.91 -13.42 17.73
CA TYR A 193 -28.59 -12.68 18.94
C TYR A 193 -29.24 -13.29 20.19
N ARG A 194 -28.60 -13.10 21.33
CA ARG A 194 -29.06 -13.43 22.69
C ARG A 194 -28.71 -12.26 23.60
N ASP A 195 -29.72 -11.70 24.27
CA ASP A 195 -29.57 -10.57 25.20
C ASP A 195 -28.62 -10.86 26.37
N LYS A 196 -28.51 -12.13 26.78
CA LYS A 196 -27.60 -12.61 27.84
C LYS A 196 -26.34 -13.29 27.29
N GLY A 197 -26.11 -13.23 25.99
CA GLY A 197 -24.91 -13.76 25.34
C GLY A 197 -23.67 -12.92 25.62
N THR A 198 -22.48 -13.54 25.56
CA THR A 198 -21.20 -12.82 25.63
C THR A 198 -20.53 -12.84 24.26
N TYR A 199 -20.44 -11.69 23.61
CA TYR A 199 -19.92 -11.54 22.24
C TYR A 199 -18.52 -10.94 22.21
N ARG A 200 -17.62 -11.57 22.96
CA ARG A 200 -16.22 -11.17 23.08
C ARG A 200 -15.31 -12.33 22.74
N LEU A 201 -14.07 -12.01 22.33
CA LEU A 201 -13.06 -13.02 22.02
C LEU A 201 -12.82 -13.99 23.19
N SER A 202 -12.92 -13.53 24.44
CA SER A 202 -12.81 -14.39 25.62
C SER A 202 -13.82 -15.54 25.66
N ALA A 203 -15.04 -15.34 25.14
CA ALA A 203 -16.08 -16.37 25.12
C ALA A 203 -15.71 -17.57 24.22
N VAL A 204 -14.82 -17.35 23.24
CA VAL A 204 -14.33 -18.41 22.36
C VAL A 204 -13.46 -19.41 23.13
N PHE A 205 -12.88 -19.04 24.28
CA PHE A 205 -11.98 -19.91 25.05
C PHE A 205 -12.65 -20.66 26.20
N GLU A 206 -13.98 -20.67 26.28
CA GLU A 206 -14.69 -21.43 27.31
C GLU A 206 -14.61 -22.94 27.05
N GLU A 207 -14.12 -23.71 28.02
CA GLU A 207 -13.94 -25.17 27.90
C GLU A 207 -15.29 -25.88 27.65
N SER A 208 -16.32 -25.50 28.39
CA SER A 208 -17.68 -26.04 28.27
C SER A 208 -18.54 -25.27 27.25
N LEU A 209 -17.94 -24.70 26.19
CA LEU A 209 -18.68 -23.89 25.20
C LEU A 209 -19.84 -24.67 24.59
N TYR A 210 -19.59 -25.92 24.20
CA TYR A 210 -20.56 -26.78 23.52
C TYR A 210 -21.58 -27.43 24.46
N ASP A 211 -21.32 -27.46 25.77
CA ASP A 211 -22.21 -28.01 26.80
C ASP A 211 -23.41 -27.09 27.11
N LYS A 212 -23.38 -25.86 26.58
CA LYS A 212 -24.49 -24.92 26.72
C LYS A 212 -25.70 -25.45 25.94
N PRO A 213 -26.89 -25.54 26.56
CA PRO A 213 -28.08 -26.06 25.90
C PRO A 213 -28.36 -25.31 24.60
N LYS A 214 -28.55 -26.06 23.50
CA LYS A 214 -28.92 -25.51 22.17
C LYS A 214 -30.28 -24.79 22.23
N GLU A 215 -31.14 -25.19 23.16
CA GLU A 215 -32.50 -24.70 23.39
C GLU A 215 -32.57 -23.63 24.50
N LEU A 216 -31.86 -22.52 24.32
CA LEU A 216 -32.25 -21.28 25.02
C LEU A 216 -33.05 -20.47 24.02
N ASP A 217 -34.37 -20.41 24.25
CA ASP A 217 -35.33 -19.65 23.46
C ASP A 217 -34.79 -18.24 23.16
N PRO A 218 -34.84 -17.77 21.92
CA PRO A 218 -34.50 -16.39 21.61
C PRO A 218 -35.49 -15.46 22.34
N GLU A 219 -35.09 -14.87 23.46
CA GLU A 219 -35.93 -13.92 24.22
C GLU A 219 -36.19 -12.58 23.48
N ASP A 220 -35.67 -12.38 22.26
CA ASP A 220 -36.06 -11.26 21.40
C ASP A 220 -35.84 -11.61 19.91
N SER A 221 -36.72 -12.45 19.34
CA SER A 221 -36.67 -12.88 17.93
C SER A 221 -37.13 -11.77 16.95
N GLY A 222 -36.57 -10.57 17.07
CA GLY A 222 -36.84 -9.41 16.20
C GLY A 222 -35.76 -9.12 15.17
N ILE A 223 -34.73 -9.97 15.04
CA ILE A 223 -33.65 -9.81 14.06
C ILE A 223 -34.05 -10.46 12.75
N GLU A 224 -34.58 -9.66 11.83
CA GLU A 224 -34.49 -9.97 10.39
C GLU A 224 -33.12 -9.49 9.90
N TYR A 225 -32.06 -10.29 10.12
CA TYR A 225 -30.82 -10.05 9.40
C TYR A 225 -31.15 -10.16 7.92
N LYS A 226 -31.19 -9.02 7.23
CA LYS A 226 -31.55 -8.92 5.81
C LYS A 226 -30.40 -9.44 4.94
N ALA A 227 -30.12 -10.73 5.06
CA ALA A 227 -29.09 -11.43 4.30
C ALA A 227 -29.30 -11.23 2.80
N ASP A 228 -30.55 -11.07 2.34
CA ASP A 228 -30.87 -10.84 0.94
C ASP A 228 -30.39 -9.47 0.43
N GLU A 229 -30.27 -8.44 1.30
CA GLU A 229 -29.62 -7.17 0.97
C GLU A 229 -28.09 -7.30 0.96
N VAL A 230 -27.51 -8.23 1.72
CA VAL A 230 -26.07 -8.53 1.72
C VAL A 230 -25.70 -9.44 0.55
N ILE A 231 -26.57 -10.36 0.14
CA ILE A 231 -26.44 -11.20 -1.05
C ILE A 231 -26.74 -10.38 -2.30
N LYS A 232 -27.71 -9.45 -2.29
CA LYS A 232 -27.82 -8.44 -3.36
C LYS A 232 -26.57 -7.59 -3.37
N ASN A 233 -26.10 -7.03 -2.25
CA ASN A 233 -24.83 -6.31 -2.25
C ASN A 233 -23.62 -7.19 -2.55
N HIS A 234 -23.60 -8.51 -2.38
CA HIS A 234 -22.46 -9.36 -2.78
C HIS A 234 -22.59 -9.93 -4.19
N GLN A 235 -23.79 -10.09 -4.73
CA GLN A 235 -24.03 -10.49 -6.13
C GLN A 235 -24.04 -9.29 -7.06
N GLU A 236 -24.56 -8.15 -6.59
CA GLU A 236 -24.23 -6.81 -7.07
C GLU A 236 -22.74 -6.64 -6.81
N ASN A 237 -22.12 -6.59 -5.64
CA ASN A 237 -20.65 -6.47 -5.54
C ASN A 237 -19.80 -7.61 -6.15
N GLU A 238 -20.29 -8.73 -6.68
CA GLU A 238 -19.48 -9.68 -7.49
C GLU A 238 -19.71 -9.45 -8.98
N LYS A 239 -20.96 -9.22 -9.43
CA LYS A 239 -21.23 -8.80 -10.82
C LYS A 239 -20.92 -7.33 -11.08
N ASP A 240 -20.96 -6.51 -10.05
CA ASP A 240 -20.55 -5.12 -9.87
C ASP A 240 -19.16 -5.01 -9.25
N ASN A 241 -18.49 -6.02 -8.66
CA ASN A 241 -17.01 -5.90 -8.63
C ASN A 241 -16.46 -6.17 -10.02
N TRP A 242 -16.97 -7.14 -10.79
CA TRP A 242 -16.52 -7.27 -12.19
C TRP A 242 -17.08 -6.23 -13.15
N LYS A 243 -18.26 -5.64 -12.88
CA LYS A 243 -18.81 -4.52 -13.66
C LYS A 243 -18.54 -3.15 -13.09
N VAL A 244 -18.31 -2.89 -11.81
CA VAL A 244 -17.80 -1.59 -11.32
C VAL A 244 -16.30 -1.53 -11.56
N ILE A 245 -15.55 -2.63 -11.49
CA ILE A 245 -14.18 -2.64 -12.05
C ILE A 245 -14.19 -2.47 -13.58
N LYS A 246 -15.28 -2.76 -14.32
CA LYS A 246 -15.36 -2.47 -15.78
C LYS A 246 -16.21 -1.26 -16.21
N GLN A 247 -17.04 -0.69 -15.34
CA GLN A 247 -17.97 0.42 -15.59
C GLN A 247 -17.59 1.69 -14.83
N LYS A 248 -16.83 1.62 -13.71
CA LYS A 248 -15.96 2.78 -13.36
C LYS A 248 -14.81 2.93 -14.35
N ILE A 249 -14.39 1.86 -15.02
CA ILE A 249 -13.46 1.93 -16.17
C ILE A 249 -14.17 2.36 -17.48
N LYS A 250 -15.49 2.60 -17.46
CA LYS A 250 -16.22 3.11 -18.63
C LYS A 250 -17.20 4.25 -18.30
N SER A 251 -16.76 5.21 -17.49
CA SER A 251 -17.15 6.62 -17.64
C SER A 251 -16.29 7.62 -16.85
N GLU A 252 -15.08 7.25 -16.40
CA GLU A 252 -14.06 8.26 -16.12
C GLU A 252 -13.25 8.39 -17.41
N ALA A 253 -13.48 9.48 -18.14
CA ALA A 253 -12.36 10.09 -18.86
C ALA A 253 -11.20 10.14 -17.86
N ASP A 254 -10.03 9.58 -18.20
CA ASP A 254 -8.83 9.56 -17.36
C ASP A 254 -8.81 10.80 -16.47
N LEU A 255 -9.18 10.65 -15.19
CA LEU A 255 -9.27 11.80 -14.30
C LEU A 255 -7.84 12.33 -14.21
N ASN A 256 -7.61 13.45 -14.88
CA ASN A 256 -6.29 14.02 -15.07
C ASN A 256 -5.80 14.77 -13.82
N TYR A 257 -6.35 14.42 -12.66
CA TYR A 257 -6.10 15.07 -11.38
C TYR A 257 -6.22 14.11 -10.20
N ILE A 258 -5.64 14.52 -9.07
CA ILE A 258 -5.75 13.89 -7.75
C ILE A 258 -6.22 14.92 -6.71
N GLN A 259 -7.07 14.45 -5.79
CA GLN A 259 -7.48 15.18 -4.59
C GLN A 259 -7.03 14.39 -3.35
N ALA A 260 -5.82 14.68 -2.86
CA ALA A 260 -5.22 14.02 -1.70
C ALA A 260 -5.64 14.71 -0.38
N TYR A 261 -6.91 15.10 -0.22
CA TYR A 261 -7.38 15.84 0.95
C TYR A 261 -7.42 14.97 2.21
N GLY A 262 -7.08 15.58 3.33
CA GLY A 262 -7.35 15.06 4.67
C GLY A 262 -8.72 15.52 5.18
N LYS A 263 -8.99 15.23 6.45
CA LYS A 263 -10.29 15.48 7.10
C LYS A 263 -10.54 16.94 7.46
N TYR A 264 -9.49 17.75 7.58
CA TYR A 264 -9.54 19.09 8.16
C TYR A 264 -9.12 20.16 7.15
N THR A 265 -9.56 21.39 7.37
CA THR A 265 -9.27 22.53 6.47
C THR A 265 -7.78 22.79 6.27
N TRP A 266 -6.93 22.50 7.26
CA TRP A 266 -5.48 22.67 7.21
C TRP A 266 -4.75 21.55 6.45
N ASN A 267 -5.44 20.44 6.13
CA ASN A 267 -4.91 19.37 5.28
C ASN A 267 -5.77 19.07 4.05
N SER A 268 -6.55 20.06 3.60
CA SER A 268 -7.43 19.95 2.42
C SER A 268 -7.33 21.16 1.47
N ASP A 269 -6.19 21.85 1.46
CA ASP A 269 -5.93 23.03 0.62
C ASP A 269 -5.40 22.67 -0.79
N GLN A 270 -5.03 23.69 -1.57
CA GLN A 270 -4.51 23.55 -2.94
C GLN A 270 -3.25 22.68 -3.05
N HIS A 271 -2.49 22.48 -1.96
CA HIS A 271 -1.25 21.71 -1.99
C HIS A 271 -1.49 20.20 -2.12
N TYR A 272 -2.70 19.76 -1.78
CA TYR A 272 -3.15 18.37 -1.89
C TYR A 272 -3.88 18.10 -3.21
N PHE A 273 -4.06 19.12 -4.04
CA PHE A 273 -4.61 18.99 -5.38
C PHE A 273 -3.50 19.03 -6.42
N PHE A 274 -3.54 18.13 -7.41
CA PHE A 274 -2.59 18.14 -8.51
C PHE A 274 -3.22 17.60 -9.78
N ARG A 275 -2.84 18.16 -10.94
CA ARG A 275 -3.40 17.80 -12.24
C ARG A 275 -2.36 17.84 -13.35
N TYR A 276 -2.61 17.07 -14.40
CA TYR A 276 -1.89 17.12 -15.67
C TYR A 276 -2.84 17.47 -16.82
N GLU A 277 -2.30 17.94 -17.93
CA GLU A 277 -3.09 18.27 -19.13
C GLU A 277 -3.14 17.05 -20.07
N LEU A 278 -4.35 16.52 -20.32
CA LEU A 278 -4.53 15.27 -21.06
C LEU A 278 -4.03 15.36 -22.52
N ASP A 279 -4.28 16.48 -23.20
CA ASP A 279 -3.84 16.68 -24.59
C ASP A 279 -2.31 16.69 -24.71
N LYS A 280 -1.65 17.39 -23.78
CA LYS A 280 -0.18 17.44 -23.71
C LYS A 280 0.41 16.09 -23.27
N TYR A 281 -0.23 15.40 -22.34
CA TYR A 281 0.16 14.04 -21.95
C TYR A 281 0.12 13.08 -23.14
N ASN A 282 -0.96 13.09 -23.92
CA ASN A 282 -1.08 12.25 -25.10
C ASN A 282 -0.03 12.62 -26.16
N ALA A 283 0.23 13.91 -26.38
CA ALA A 283 1.28 14.36 -27.28
C ALA A 283 2.67 13.88 -26.82
N GLU A 284 3.01 14.04 -25.54
CA GLU A 284 4.27 13.55 -24.98
C GLU A 284 4.38 12.03 -25.03
N LYS A 285 3.29 11.30 -24.80
CA LYS A 285 3.23 9.84 -24.92
C LYS A 285 3.54 9.38 -26.36
N THR A 286 3.16 10.14 -27.38
CA THR A 286 3.52 9.79 -28.76
C THR A 286 5.03 9.84 -29.04
N LEU A 287 5.82 10.53 -28.22
CA LEU A 287 7.28 10.59 -28.38
C LEU A 287 7.95 9.22 -28.22
N PHE A 288 7.36 8.29 -27.44
CA PHE A 288 7.87 6.92 -27.33
C PHE A 288 7.83 6.16 -28.66
N LYS A 289 6.90 6.51 -29.56
CA LYS A 289 6.82 5.90 -30.90
C LYS A 289 7.99 6.28 -31.81
N SER A 290 8.60 7.44 -31.58
CA SER A 290 9.76 7.93 -32.32
C SER A 290 11.03 7.98 -31.48
N ALA A 291 11.02 7.34 -30.29
CA ALA A 291 12.15 7.31 -29.39
C ALA A 291 13.32 6.49 -29.97
N ILE A 292 14.52 7.00 -29.75
CA ILE A 292 15.80 6.41 -30.14
C ILE A 292 16.53 5.93 -28.89
N SER A 293 16.53 6.76 -27.84
CA SER A 293 17.15 6.46 -26.56
C SER A 293 16.49 7.21 -25.41
N LEU A 294 16.76 6.73 -24.19
CA LEU A 294 16.35 7.34 -22.94
C LEU A 294 17.61 7.61 -22.10
N ASP A 295 17.70 8.79 -21.53
CA ASP A 295 18.73 9.10 -20.52
C ASP A 295 18.20 8.62 -19.16
N SER A 296 18.32 7.32 -18.84
CA SER A 296 17.76 6.73 -17.60
C SER A 296 18.77 6.58 -16.47
N HIS A 297 20.04 6.92 -16.68
CA HIS A 297 21.09 6.78 -15.68
C HIS A 297 21.07 7.95 -14.70
N LEU A 298 21.20 7.65 -13.41
CA LEU A 298 21.33 8.65 -12.35
C LEU A 298 22.78 9.12 -12.27
N GLY A 299 23.06 10.36 -12.68
CA GLY A 299 24.38 10.99 -12.52
C GLY A 299 25.46 10.51 -13.50
N ALA A 300 25.07 10.00 -14.67
CA ALA A 300 26.02 9.65 -15.71
C ALA A 300 26.65 10.90 -16.35
N ASP A 301 27.95 10.83 -16.64
CA ASP A 301 28.71 11.87 -17.35
C ASP A 301 28.11 12.13 -18.75
N GLU A 302 28.13 13.38 -19.20
CA GLU A 302 27.65 13.79 -20.53
C GLU A 302 28.36 13.04 -21.66
N GLN A 303 29.64 12.69 -21.49
CA GLN A 303 30.37 11.86 -22.46
C GLN A 303 29.82 10.43 -22.53
N ILE A 304 29.41 9.87 -21.39
CA ILE A 304 28.80 8.53 -21.31
C ILE A 304 27.42 8.56 -21.97
N LEU A 305 26.59 9.56 -21.68
CA LEU A 305 25.27 9.74 -22.31
C LEU A 305 25.37 9.88 -23.83
N ARG A 306 26.33 10.68 -24.33
CA ARG A 306 26.60 10.81 -25.78
C ARG A 306 27.06 9.49 -26.39
N SER A 307 27.95 8.75 -25.71
CA SER A 307 28.42 7.45 -26.18
C SER A 307 27.28 6.43 -26.26
N GLU A 308 26.34 6.46 -25.31
CA GLU A 308 25.19 5.56 -25.30
C GLU A 308 24.16 5.92 -26.37
N LEU A 309 23.93 7.22 -26.60
CA LEU A 309 23.11 7.70 -27.72
C LEU A 309 23.69 7.22 -29.06
N ILE A 310 24.99 7.40 -29.30
CA ILE A 310 25.67 6.92 -30.52
C ILE A 310 25.56 5.40 -30.64
N ARG A 311 25.77 4.67 -29.54
CA ARG A 311 25.61 3.21 -29.48
C ARG A 311 24.17 2.78 -29.77
N SER A 312 23.17 3.53 -29.33
CA SER A 312 21.75 3.23 -29.59
C SER A 312 21.35 3.45 -31.05
N MET A 313 21.96 4.42 -31.73
CA MET A 313 21.75 4.64 -33.16
C MET A 313 22.44 3.58 -34.04
N THR A 314 23.52 2.99 -33.54
CA THR A 314 24.37 2.05 -34.29
C THR A 314 24.08 0.58 -33.98
N SER A 315 23.53 0.23 -32.80
CA SER A 315 23.29 -1.17 -32.45
C SER A 315 22.05 -1.76 -33.12
N ALA A 316 22.20 -3.00 -33.62
CA ALA A 316 21.09 -3.76 -34.21
C ALA A 316 20.05 -4.17 -33.15
N GLU A 317 20.47 -4.42 -31.90
CA GLU A 317 19.58 -4.76 -30.77
C GLU A 317 18.64 -3.62 -30.35
N LYS A 318 19.12 -2.35 -30.34
CA LYS A 318 18.26 -1.21 -29.98
C LYS A 318 17.40 -0.71 -31.16
N LYS A 319 17.72 -1.07 -32.40
CA LYS A 319 16.86 -0.82 -33.58
C LYS A 319 15.54 -1.60 -33.57
N GLY A 320 15.44 -2.67 -32.77
CA GLY A 320 14.24 -3.51 -32.66
C GLY A 320 13.33 -3.20 -31.46
N LYS A 321 13.68 -2.24 -30.59
CA LYS A 321 12.83 -1.87 -29.45
C LYS A 321 11.53 -1.23 -29.93
N SER A 322 10.41 -1.74 -29.44
CA SER A 322 9.09 -1.19 -29.73
C SER A 322 8.84 0.09 -28.91
N ALA A 323 7.82 0.85 -29.31
CA ALA A 323 7.36 2.02 -28.54
C ALA A 323 6.98 1.64 -27.10
N ASP A 324 6.36 0.47 -26.93
CA ASP A 324 5.92 -0.04 -25.64
C ASP A 324 7.11 -0.39 -24.73
N ASP A 325 8.21 -0.90 -25.30
CA ASP A 325 9.44 -1.18 -24.55
C ASP A 325 10.06 0.10 -23.98
N PHE A 326 10.12 1.18 -24.79
CA PHE A 326 10.60 2.47 -24.32
C PHE A 326 9.67 3.08 -23.26
N GLU A 327 8.36 2.95 -23.43
CA GLU A 327 7.39 3.42 -22.44
C GLU A 327 7.58 2.68 -21.11
N MET A 328 7.68 1.34 -21.13
CA MET A 328 7.91 0.52 -19.93
C MET A 328 9.25 0.83 -19.24
N GLU A 329 10.33 1.02 -20.01
CA GLU A 329 11.64 1.38 -19.49
C GLU A 329 11.59 2.74 -18.78
N TYR A 330 10.92 3.72 -19.38
CA TYR A 330 10.74 5.04 -18.78
C TYR A 330 9.85 5.00 -17.52
N GLN A 331 8.78 4.19 -17.52
CA GLN A 331 7.95 3.97 -16.34
C GLN A 331 8.72 3.35 -15.18
N SER A 332 9.55 2.33 -15.46
CA SER A 332 10.42 1.70 -14.46
C SER A 332 11.44 2.70 -13.90
N PHE A 333 12.04 3.50 -14.78
CA PHE A 333 12.93 4.61 -14.38
C PHE A 333 12.22 5.58 -13.43
N LEU A 334 11.02 6.06 -13.76
CA LEU A 334 10.28 7.01 -12.92
C LEU A 334 9.94 6.43 -11.54
N LYS A 335 9.57 5.15 -11.45
CA LYS A 335 9.32 4.50 -10.16
C LYS A 335 10.55 4.51 -9.26
N GLN A 336 11.70 4.12 -9.79
CA GLN A 336 12.97 4.15 -9.06
C GLN A 336 13.40 5.58 -8.73
N PHE A 337 13.20 6.50 -9.67
CA PHE A 337 13.54 7.91 -9.52
C PHE A 337 12.72 8.60 -8.43
N PHE A 338 11.42 8.30 -8.30
CA PHE A 338 10.60 8.85 -7.22
C PHE A 338 11.01 8.31 -5.85
N THR A 339 11.38 7.03 -5.73
CA THR A 339 12.00 6.46 -4.53
C THR A 339 13.34 7.14 -4.21
N PHE A 340 14.15 7.48 -5.22
CA PHE A 340 15.36 8.27 -5.02
C PHE A 340 15.03 9.69 -4.50
N CYS A 341 14.07 10.37 -5.10
CA CYS A 341 13.66 11.72 -4.69
C CYS A 341 13.23 11.75 -3.23
N GLU A 342 12.35 10.84 -2.79
CA GLU A 342 11.88 10.81 -1.39
C GLU A 342 13.04 10.57 -0.42
N ASN A 343 13.99 9.69 -0.74
CA ASN A 343 15.11 9.38 0.14
C ASN A 343 16.04 10.59 0.30
N ILE A 344 16.34 11.29 -0.80
CA ILE A 344 17.13 12.53 -0.76
C ILE A 344 16.42 13.62 0.05
N ILE A 345 15.12 13.80 -0.13
CA ILE A 345 14.36 14.82 0.61
C ILE A 345 14.37 14.50 2.11
N LEU A 346 14.08 13.25 2.50
CA LEU A 346 14.09 12.82 3.90
C LEU A 346 15.46 13.00 4.54
N MET A 347 16.52 12.61 3.83
CA MET A 347 17.90 12.77 4.28
C MET A 347 18.27 14.25 4.45
N ASN A 348 17.98 15.10 3.47
CA ASN A 348 18.29 16.53 3.55
C ASN A 348 17.54 17.23 4.69
N MET A 349 16.31 16.82 4.96
CA MET A 349 15.49 17.35 6.06
C MET A 349 15.77 16.67 7.40
N MET A 350 16.64 15.65 7.45
CA MET A 350 16.93 14.85 8.65
C MET A 350 15.67 14.26 9.30
N LEU A 351 14.69 13.86 8.48
CA LEU A 351 13.42 13.30 8.94
C LEU A 351 13.55 11.78 9.13
N PRO A 352 13.23 11.25 10.33
CA PRO A 352 13.14 9.82 10.59
C PRO A 352 12.17 9.11 9.63
N SER A 353 12.50 7.88 9.25
CA SER A 353 11.71 7.09 8.29
C SER A 353 10.26 6.85 8.72
N GLN A 354 9.98 6.86 10.03
CA GLN A 354 8.63 6.76 10.57
C GLN A 354 7.72 7.94 10.17
N PHE A 355 8.28 9.11 9.85
CA PHE A 355 7.50 10.28 9.40
C PHE A 355 7.36 10.35 7.88
N LYS A 356 7.94 9.40 7.14
CA LYS A 356 8.04 9.43 5.68
C LYS A 356 6.71 9.72 4.99
N TYR A 357 5.71 8.86 5.20
CA TYR A 357 4.46 8.94 4.46
C TYR A 357 3.62 10.15 4.86
N VAL A 358 3.67 10.53 6.13
CA VAL A 358 3.00 11.73 6.66
C VAL A 358 3.63 13.01 6.11
N PHE A 359 4.96 13.08 6.11
CA PHE A 359 5.70 14.18 5.51
C PHE A 359 5.40 14.30 4.03
N LEU A 360 5.49 13.20 3.26
CA LEU A 360 5.23 13.21 1.82
C LEU A 360 3.77 13.62 1.53
N PHE A 361 2.81 13.10 2.29
CA PHE A 361 1.41 13.53 2.17
C PHE A 361 1.26 15.05 2.36
N HIS A 362 1.85 15.63 3.40
CA HIS A 362 1.75 17.06 3.68
C HIS A 362 2.61 17.94 2.76
N LEU A 363 3.69 17.40 2.21
CA LEU A 363 4.45 18.03 1.13
C LEU A 363 3.55 18.21 -0.10
N GLY A 364 2.78 17.17 -0.42
CA GLY A 364 1.78 17.16 -1.47
C GLY A 364 2.35 16.89 -2.86
N PRO A 365 1.54 16.33 -3.78
CA PRO A 365 1.99 15.84 -5.09
C PRO A 365 2.54 16.97 -5.97
N SER A 366 2.00 18.19 -5.83
CA SER A 366 2.46 19.36 -6.59
C SER A 366 3.91 19.75 -6.25
N HIS A 367 4.24 19.86 -4.96
CA HIS A 367 5.61 20.19 -4.54
C HIS A 367 6.58 19.04 -4.82
N PHE A 368 6.12 17.80 -4.66
CA PHE A 368 6.92 16.64 -5.02
C PHE A 368 7.28 16.63 -6.51
N TYR A 369 6.32 16.91 -7.40
CA TYR A 369 6.61 17.07 -8.83
C TYR A 369 7.61 18.19 -9.09
N MET A 370 7.50 19.34 -8.42
CA MET A 370 8.46 20.43 -8.58
C MET A 370 9.88 20.00 -8.18
N ILE A 371 10.02 19.22 -7.11
CA ILE A 371 11.32 18.68 -6.66
C ILE A 371 11.84 17.63 -7.64
N ALA A 372 11.00 16.66 -8.02
CA ALA A 372 11.35 15.63 -8.99
C ALA A 372 11.82 16.25 -10.32
N LYS A 373 11.08 17.24 -10.84
CA LYS A 373 11.47 17.97 -12.05
C LYS A 373 12.82 18.67 -11.90
N LYS A 374 13.10 19.27 -10.74
CA LYS A 374 14.40 19.91 -10.47
C LYS A 374 15.53 18.89 -10.48
N PHE A 375 15.37 17.75 -9.81
CA PHE A 375 16.36 16.68 -9.84
C PHE A 375 16.58 16.08 -11.23
N LEU A 376 15.53 15.91 -12.04
CA LEU A 376 15.69 15.46 -13.43
C LEU A 376 16.59 16.42 -14.23
N MET A 377 16.39 17.73 -14.05
CA MET A 377 17.18 18.76 -14.74
C MET A 377 18.62 18.86 -14.20
N GLU A 378 18.81 18.86 -12.88
CA GLU A 378 20.13 19.00 -12.24
C GLU A 378 21.02 17.78 -12.47
N VAL A 379 20.44 16.58 -12.44
CA VAL A 379 21.13 15.32 -12.69
C VAL A 379 21.19 15.00 -14.20
N ASN A 380 20.63 15.87 -15.04
CA ASN A 380 20.62 15.75 -16.50
C ASN A 380 20.09 14.38 -16.99
N THR A 381 19.01 13.89 -16.38
CA THR A 381 18.43 12.56 -16.57
C THR A 381 16.93 12.61 -16.85
N GLY A 382 16.33 11.51 -17.29
CA GLY A 382 14.93 11.38 -17.67
C GLY A 382 14.56 12.04 -19.01
N TYR A 383 15.54 12.29 -19.89
CA TYR A 383 15.29 12.80 -21.23
C TYR A 383 14.93 11.67 -22.20
N ILE A 384 13.96 11.95 -23.07
CA ILE A 384 13.65 11.16 -24.25
C ILE A 384 14.35 11.79 -25.45
N HIS A 385 15.12 10.99 -26.18
CA HIS A 385 15.67 11.38 -27.48
C HIS A 385 14.77 10.78 -28.56
N ALA A 386 13.98 11.62 -29.21
CA ALA A 386 13.02 11.19 -30.23
C ALA A 386 13.32 11.83 -31.58
N ARG A 387 12.91 11.19 -32.67
CA ARG A 387 12.93 11.83 -34.00
C ARG A 387 11.85 12.90 -34.06
N GLY A 388 12.23 14.11 -34.45
CA GLY A 388 11.29 15.20 -34.72
C GLY A 388 10.37 14.87 -35.90
N SER A 389 9.31 15.66 -36.06
CA SER A 389 8.27 15.50 -37.10
C SER A 389 8.84 15.38 -38.52
N ASP A 390 9.95 16.06 -38.78
CA ASP A 390 10.58 16.13 -40.11
C ASP A 390 11.55 14.96 -40.37
N GLY A 391 11.72 14.06 -39.39
CA GLY A 391 12.60 12.88 -39.43
C GLY A 391 14.11 13.16 -39.43
N LYS A 392 14.52 14.41 -39.66
CA LYS A 392 15.93 14.82 -39.81
C LYS A 392 16.62 15.28 -38.52
N LYS A 393 15.85 15.73 -37.52
CA LYS A 393 16.38 16.27 -36.25
C LYS A 393 16.00 15.35 -35.10
N VAL A 394 16.91 15.20 -34.13
CA VAL A 394 16.63 14.53 -32.86
C VAL A 394 16.23 15.59 -31.84
N ILE A 395 15.08 15.41 -31.20
CA ILE A 395 14.60 16.23 -30.10
C ILE A 395 14.96 15.56 -28.78
N ARG A 396 15.46 16.35 -27.82
CA ARG A 396 15.78 15.91 -26.45
C ARG A 396 14.85 16.63 -25.49
N VAL A 397 13.97 15.89 -24.80
CA VAL A 397 12.94 16.50 -23.95
C VAL A 397 12.62 15.64 -22.74
N ILE A 398 12.33 16.28 -21.60
CA ILE A 398 11.70 15.63 -20.44
C ILE A 398 10.17 15.78 -20.63
N PRO A 399 9.41 14.68 -20.78
CA PRO A 399 7.96 14.73 -20.96
C PRO A 399 7.27 15.13 -19.64
N GLY A 400 6.96 16.41 -19.50
CA GLY A 400 6.55 17.00 -18.22
C GLY A 400 5.20 16.47 -17.74
N GLU A 401 4.18 16.48 -18.60
CA GLU A 401 2.84 15.98 -18.26
C GLU A 401 2.82 14.46 -18.07
N TYR A 402 3.66 13.73 -18.82
CA TYR A 402 3.89 12.30 -18.58
C TYR A 402 4.43 12.03 -17.18
N VAL A 403 5.42 12.82 -16.73
CA VAL A 403 5.93 12.74 -15.35
C VAL A 403 4.85 13.11 -14.34
N LYS A 404 4.03 14.15 -14.59
CA LYS A 404 2.93 14.53 -13.68
C LYS A 404 1.91 13.40 -13.49
N LYS A 405 1.51 12.73 -14.58
CA LYS A 405 0.61 11.55 -14.51
C LYS A 405 1.21 10.48 -13.61
N HIS A 406 2.51 10.20 -13.74
CA HIS A 406 3.18 9.19 -12.91
C HIS A 406 3.36 9.64 -11.45
N VAL A 407 3.46 10.95 -11.17
CA VAL A 407 3.40 11.46 -9.79
C VAL A 407 2.02 11.21 -9.17
N ILE A 408 0.94 11.37 -9.94
CA ILE A 408 -0.43 11.04 -9.50
C ILE A 408 -0.55 9.54 -9.21
N ASP A 409 -0.08 8.70 -10.12
CA ASP A 409 -0.07 7.25 -9.90
C ASP A 409 0.74 6.88 -8.65
N TYR A 410 1.94 7.45 -8.49
CA TYR A 410 2.78 7.22 -7.32
C TYR A 410 2.08 7.62 -6.02
N TRP A 411 1.31 8.71 -6.03
CA TRP A 411 0.52 9.12 -4.87
C TRP A 411 -0.59 8.12 -4.54
N ASN A 412 -1.32 7.65 -5.56
CA ASN A 412 -2.41 6.70 -5.40
C ASN A 412 -1.93 5.29 -5.00
N GLU A 413 -0.80 4.85 -5.55
CA GLU A 413 -0.27 3.50 -5.35
C GLU A 413 0.62 3.40 -4.11
N VAL A 414 1.34 4.47 -3.74
CA VAL A 414 2.38 4.43 -2.70
C VAL A 414 2.06 5.37 -1.53
N ILE A 415 1.79 6.65 -1.75
CA ILE A 415 1.71 7.59 -0.63
C ILE A 415 0.40 7.44 0.15
N LEU A 416 -0.75 7.54 -0.52
CA LEU A 416 -2.06 7.49 0.11
C LEU A 416 -2.35 6.18 0.86
N PRO A 417 -1.96 4.99 0.34
CA PRO A 417 -2.16 3.74 1.06
C PRO A 417 -1.31 3.61 2.33
N ASN A 418 -0.17 4.31 2.43
CA ASN A 418 0.79 4.13 3.53
C ASN A 418 0.74 5.23 4.63
N VAL A 419 0.03 6.34 4.44
CA VAL A 419 -0.01 7.45 5.42
C VAL A 419 -1.06 7.29 6.54
N GLY A 420 -2.02 6.36 6.40
CA GLY A 420 -3.03 6.09 7.42
C GLY A 420 -3.77 7.33 7.96
N GLU A 421 -4.20 7.29 9.23
CA GLU A 421 -4.82 8.43 9.94
C GLU A 421 -3.81 9.48 10.40
N GLU A 422 -2.52 9.20 10.32
CA GLU A 422 -1.46 10.10 10.76
C GLU A 422 -1.44 11.42 9.97
N LYS A 423 -1.92 11.40 8.71
CA LYS A 423 -2.17 12.61 7.89
C LYS A 423 -3.12 13.62 8.55
N ASN A 424 -3.98 13.17 9.44
CA ASN A 424 -4.96 13.99 10.15
C ASN A 424 -4.45 14.40 11.54
N ASN A 425 -3.25 13.99 11.92
CA ASN A 425 -2.65 14.32 13.22
C ASN A 425 -1.89 15.66 13.15
N LEU A 426 -2.53 16.72 13.66
CA LEU A 426 -1.92 18.06 13.69
C LEU A 426 -0.65 18.12 14.55
N ALA A 427 -0.55 17.34 15.64
CA ALA A 427 0.66 17.32 16.47
C ALA A 427 1.86 16.73 15.72
N LEU A 428 1.60 15.70 14.92
CA LEU A 428 2.61 15.07 14.07
C LEU A 428 3.07 16.02 12.95
N LEU A 429 2.13 16.72 12.30
CA LEU A 429 2.46 17.77 11.34
C LEU A 429 3.31 18.88 12.00
N LYS A 430 2.93 19.36 13.18
CA LYS A 430 3.72 20.38 13.91
C LYS A 430 5.14 19.90 14.20
N LYS A 431 5.30 18.66 14.66
CA LYS A 431 6.62 18.06 14.89
C LYS A 431 7.46 18.00 13.62
N ILE A 432 6.88 17.58 12.50
CA ILE A 432 7.56 17.59 11.19
C ILE A 432 7.96 19.02 10.79
N THR A 433 7.05 19.98 10.95
CA THR A 433 7.32 21.39 10.67
C THR A 433 8.45 21.94 11.55
N GLU A 434 8.48 21.62 12.84
CA GLU A 434 9.55 22.03 13.77
C GLU A 434 10.92 21.50 13.32
N MET A 435 11.00 20.22 12.93
CA MET A 435 12.25 19.63 12.40
C MET A 435 12.71 20.34 11.12
N ILE A 436 11.77 20.66 10.23
CA ILE A 436 12.07 21.39 8.98
C ILE A 436 12.49 22.85 9.28
N GLU A 437 11.87 23.50 10.26
CA GLU A 437 12.24 24.84 10.71
C GLU A 437 13.64 24.87 11.33
N GLU A 438 14.00 23.87 12.13
CA GLU A 438 15.35 23.72 12.67
C GLU A 438 16.37 23.55 11.55
N LYS A 439 16.09 22.69 10.57
CA LYS A 439 16.95 22.52 9.40
C LYS A 439 17.06 23.79 8.58
N TYR A 440 15.96 24.52 8.41
CA TYR A 440 15.98 25.82 7.74
C TYR A 440 16.88 26.83 8.47
N LYS A 441 16.82 26.91 9.79
CA LYS A 441 17.69 27.79 10.60
C LYS A 441 19.16 27.39 10.47
N GLU A 442 19.47 26.10 10.52
CA GLU A 442 20.83 25.57 10.36
C GLU A 442 21.42 25.97 8.99
N ILE A 443 20.70 25.69 7.90
CA ILE A 443 21.14 26.00 6.54
C ILE A 443 21.19 27.52 6.31
N SER A 444 20.25 28.29 6.90
CA SER A 444 20.26 29.75 6.82
C SER A 444 21.50 30.36 7.50
N LYS A 445 21.94 29.81 8.64
CA LYS A 445 23.20 30.23 9.29
C LYS A 445 24.40 29.94 8.39
N LEU A 446 24.43 28.77 7.75
CA LEU A 446 25.49 28.43 6.81
C LEU A 446 25.51 29.38 5.60
N ALA A 447 24.34 29.69 5.04
CA ALA A 447 24.20 30.65 3.94
C ALA A 447 24.68 32.06 4.34
N ILE A 448 24.38 32.51 5.56
CA ILE A 448 24.88 33.78 6.10
C ILE A 448 26.40 33.75 6.24
N LYS A 449 26.97 32.66 6.77
CA LYS A 449 28.42 32.50 6.87
C LYS A 449 29.10 32.49 5.49
N ASN A 450 28.49 31.83 4.49
CA ASN A 450 29.00 31.84 3.12
C ASN A 450 28.96 33.25 2.52
N TYR A 451 27.87 34.00 2.76
CA TYR A 451 27.81 35.41 2.40
C TYR A 451 28.92 36.23 3.09
N GLU A 452 29.15 36.02 4.39
CA GLU A 452 30.22 36.69 5.15
C GLU A 452 31.64 36.35 4.64
N ASN A 453 31.81 35.22 3.97
CA ASN A 453 33.08 34.83 3.36
C ASN A 453 33.27 35.32 1.91
N LEU A 454 32.25 35.92 1.28
CA LEU A 454 32.39 36.49 -0.07
C LEU A 454 33.35 37.68 -0.08
N ASP A 455 34.01 37.87 -1.22
CA ASP A 455 34.94 38.98 -1.42
C ASP A 455 34.24 40.34 -1.20
N PRO A 456 34.94 41.32 -0.57
CA PRO A 456 34.38 42.65 -0.31
C PRO A 456 33.86 43.37 -1.57
N GLU A 457 34.49 43.13 -2.71
CA GLU A 457 34.06 43.68 -4.01
C GLU A 457 32.70 43.12 -4.46
N ILE A 458 32.45 41.82 -4.23
CA ILE A 458 31.18 41.19 -4.58
C ILE A 458 30.07 41.73 -3.67
N LYS A 459 30.34 41.86 -2.36
CA LYS A 459 29.39 42.39 -1.37
C LYS A 459 29.01 43.85 -1.62
N SER A 460 29.93 44.67 -2.14
CA SER A 460 29.67 46.07 -2.46
C SER A 460 29.03 46.26 -3.83
N SER A 461 29.18 45.29 -4.74
CA SER A 461 28.65 45.38 -6.12
C SER A 461 27.12 45.33 -6.22
N LYS A 462 26.45 44.65 -5.29
CA LYS A 462 25.00 44.40 -5.35
C LYS A 462 24.35 44.44 -3.97
N PRO A 463 23.04 44.77 -3.88
CA PRO A 463 22.30 44.63 -2.64
C PRO A 463 22.37 43.19 -2.12
N ARG A 464 22.48 43.06 -0.78
CA ARG A 464 22.54 41.76 -0.10
C ARG A 464 21.44 40.81 -0.54
N GLU A 465 20.21 41.28 -0.70
CA GLU A 465 19.07 40.48 -1.14
C GLU A 465 19.26 39.88 -2.54
N THR A 466 19.87 40.64 -3.46
CA THR A 466 20.16 40.20 -4.82
C THR A 466 21.23 39.12 -4.81
N ILE A 467 22.29 39.30 -4.02
CA ILE A 467 23.34 38.29 -3.81
C ILE A 467 22.73 37.02 -3.22
N PHE A 468 21.96 37.14 -2.13
CA PHE A 468 21.29 35.98 -1.54
C PHE A 468 20.37 35.29 -2.53
N ARG A 469 19.65 36.01 -3.40
CA ARG A 469 18.79 35.41 -4.43
C ARG A 469 19.60 34.67 -5.50
N GLU A 470 20.75 35.20 -5.90
CA GLU A 470 21.65 34.57 -6.89
C GLU A 470 22.26 33.27 -6.34
N TYR A 471 22.70 33.28 -5.08
CA TYR A 471 23.38 32.14 -4.46
C TYR A 471 22.45 31.20 -3.64
N MET A 472 21.15 31.51 -3.53
CA MET A 472 20.23 30.76 -2.67
C MET A 472 20.16 29.27 -3.03
N ASN A 473 20.13 28.96 -4.32
CA ASN A 473 20.07 27.58 -4.80
C ASN A 473 21.37 26.83 -4.50
N GLU A 474 22.51 27.51 -4.60
CA GLU A 474 23.83 26.91 -4.32
C GLU A 474 23.99 26.64 -2.82
N TRP A 475 23.66 27.62 -1.98
CA TRP A 475 23.87 27.49 -0.54
C TRP A 475 22.83 26.63 0.17
N MET A 476 21.58 26.64 -0.31
CA MET A 476 20.47 25.94 0.34
C MET A 476 20.02 24.68 -0.39
N GLY A 477 20.29 24.58 -1.70
CA GLY A 477 19.74 23.53 -2.57
C GLY A 477 18.32 23.87 -3.07
N ALA A 478 18.12 23.85 -4.39
CA ALA A 478 16.85 24.23 -5.01
C ALA A 478 15.66 23.35 -4.56
N ALA A 479 15.89 22.04 -4.35
CA ALA A 479 14.88 21.12 -3.83
C ALA A 479 14.49 21.43 -2.38
N ASN A 480 15.46 21.75 -1.52
CA ASN A 480 15.22 22.10 -0.12
C ASN A 480 14.40 23.39 -0.01
N LEU A 481 14.66 24.37 -0.88
CA LEU A 481 13.88 25.61 -0.93
C LEU A 481 12.40 25.36 -1.21
N ILE A 482 12.06 24.33 -2.00
CA ILE A 482 10.65 23.96 -2.25
C ILE A 482 10.01 23.43 -0.97
N VAL A 483 10.72 22.59 -0.22
CA VAL A 483 10.25 22.07 1.08
C VAL A 483 10.11 23.20 2.10
N PHE A 484 11.10 24.07 2.23
CA PHE A 484 11.02 25.21 3.15
C PHE A 484 9.88 26.17 2.79
N LYS A 485 9.65 26.43 1.50
CA LYS A 485 8.49 27.21 1.06
C LYS A 485 7.17 26.55 1.43
N ARG A 486 7.11 25.22 1.50
CA ARG A 486 5.88 24.50 1.89
C ARG A 486 5.62 24.57 3.39
N PHE A 487 6.64 24.37 4.21
CA PHE A 487 6.47 24.15 5.66
C PHE A 487 6.79 25.37 6.52
N VAL A 488 7.66 26.28 6.06
CA VAL A 488 8.17 27.41 6.86
C VAL A 488 7.52 28.75 6.46
N LYS A 489 6.86 28.83 5.30
CA LYS A 489 6.27 30.11 4.85
C LYS A 489 4.98 30.47 5.60
N ASN A 490 5.19 31.20 6.69
CA ASN A 490 4.60 32.52 6.97
C ASN A 490 5.60 33.43 7.74
N LYS A 491 6.91 33.16 7.62
CA LYS A 491 7.97 33.91 8.32
C LYS A 491 9.21 34.14 7.45
N SER A 492 9.03 34.61 6.21
CA SER A 492 10.15 34.99 5.35
C SER A 492 9.99 36.42 4.86
N PHE A 493 10.51 37.36 5.64
CA PHE A 493 11.59 38.31 5.35
C PHE A 493 11.54 39.44 6.36
#